data_AF-A0A851DJB5-F1
#
_entry.id   AF-A0A851DJB5-F1
#
_cell.length_a   1.000
_cell.length_b   1.000
_cell.length_c   1.000
_cell.angle_alpha   90.00
_cell.angle_beta   90.00
_cell.angle_gamma   90.00
#
_symmetry.space_group_name_H-M   'P 1'
#
loop_
_entity.id
_entity.type
_entity.pdbx_description
1 polymer ?
#
loop_
_entity_poly.entity_id
_entity_poly.type
_entity_poly.pdbx_seq_one_letter_code
_entity_poly.pdbx_strand_id
1 'polypeptide(L)'
;LFDGVYPFYPQKRKAAVFDISTIIVIVVFLTFACSFLLIIPGIRGRARLYWTLRVLLSLVVGVAIVVVQFTGDWEIGWVKANTSYKSFSHALVNVDIGLHVGLAGVNVTLKGNPVNQLNETINYNEHFSWSFDANYDQSYNKGLEKGLPRPILYVAE
;
A
#
# COMPACT_ATOMS: atom_id res chain seq x y z
N LEU A 1 -14.03 4.20 -36.81
CA LEU A 1 -13.91 4.40 -35.35
C LEU A 1 -12.81 3.45 -34.89
N PHE A 2 -11.58 3.96 -34.70
CA PHE A 2 -10.30 3.23 -34.56
C PHE A 2 -9.90 2.33 -35.75
N ASP A 3 -8.74 2.59 -36.35
CA ASP A 3 -8.25 2.05 -37.63
C ASP A 3 -7.93 0.54 -37.66
N GLY A 4 -8.75 -0.32 -37.03
CA GLY A 4 -8.53 -1.77 -36.99
C GLY A 4 -7.31 -2.21 -36.18
N VAL A 5 -6.66 -1.29 -35.46
CA VAL A 5 -5.48 -1.56 -34.65
C VAL A 5 -5.90 -2.01 -33.25
N TYR A 6 -5.52 -3.23 -32.89
CA TYR A 6 -5.71 -3.83 -31.57
C TYR A 6 -4.37 -3.95 -30.83
N PRO A 7 -4.35 -3.74 -29.50
CA PRO A 7 -5.46 -3.38 -28.63
C PRO A 7 -5.85 -1.89 -28.76
N PHE A 8 -7.14 -1.59 -28.56
CA PHE A 8 -7.67 -0.23 -28.62
C PHE A 8 -7.02 0.75 -27.64
N TYR A 9 -6.48 0.22 -26.53
CA TYR A 9 -5.75 0.99 -25.52
C TYR A 9 -4.32 0.42 -25.40
N PRO A 10 -3.36 0.90 -26.21
CA PRO A 10 -1.98 0.41 -26.19
C PRO A 10 -1.19 0.88 -24.96
N GLN A 11 -1.78 1.77 -24.14
CA GLN A 11 -1.14 2.33 -22.96
C GLN A 11 -0.98 1.26 -21.87
N LYS A 12 0.21 1.22 -21.25
CA LYS A 12 0.45 0.36 -20.09
C LYS A 12 -0.45 0.79 -18.93
N ARG A 13 -1.08 -0.18 -18.26
CA ARG A 13 -1.87 0.07 -17.05
C ARG A 13 -0.96 0.72 -16.00
N LYS A 14 -1.42 1.84 -15.41
CA LYS A 14 -0.72 2.49 -14.31
C LYS A 14 -1.03 1.75 -13.02
N ALA A 15 -0.01 1.38 -12.26
CA ALA A 15 -0.19 0.84 -10.92
C ALA A 15 -0.67 1.95 -9.98
N ALA A 16 -1.51 1.59 -9.01
CA ALA A 16 -1.87 2.50 -7.93
C ALA A 16 -0.62 2.78 -7.08
N VAL A 17 -0.36 4.06 -6.78
CA VAL A 17 0.81 4.49 -5.99
C VAL A 17 0.54 4.34 -4.48
N PHE A 18 -0.72 4.39 -4.07
CA PHE A 18 -1.15 4.33 -2.68
C PHE A 18 -2.14 3.18 -2.46
N ASP A 19 -2.20 2.70 -1.22
CA ASP A 19 -3.22 1.74 -0.82
C ASP A 19 -4.63 2.34 -0.98
N ILE A 20 -5.52 1.56 -1.59
CA ILE A 20 -6.90 1.95 -1.91
C ILE A 20 -7.66 2.25 -0.63
N SER A 21 -7.43 1.46 0.43
CA SER A 21 -8.09 1.65 1.73
C SER A 21 -7.78 3.02 2.30
N THR A 22 -6.50 3.43 2.28
CA THR A 22 -6.07 4.76 2.73
C THR A 22 -6.73 5.88 1.92
N ILE A 23 -6.82 5.72 0.58
CA ILE A 23 -7.47 6.73 -0.29
C ILE A 23 -8.95 6.89 0.10
N ILE A 24 -9.67 5.78 0.30
CA ILE A 24 -11.09 5.81 0.67
C ILE A 24 -11.28 6.58 1.99
N VAL A 25 -10.46 6.26 3.00
CA VAL A 25 -10.50 6.95 4.30
C VAL A 25 -10.26 8.45 4.13
N ILE A 26 -9.23 8.86 3.38
CA ILE A 26 -8.92 10.27 3.12
C ILE A 26 -10.11 10.99 2.46
N VAL A 27 -10.72 10.38 1.44
CA VAL A 27 -11.85 10.99 0.71
C VAL A 27 -13.09 11.16 1.61
N VAL A 28 -13.42 10.16 2.42
CA VAL A 28 -14.55 10.21 3.35
C VAL A 28 -14.35 11.35 4.37
N PHE A 29 -13.17 11.43 4.97
CA PHE A 29 -12.88 12.49 5.94
C PHE A 29 -12.75 13.88 5.32
N LEU A 30 -12.24 14.01 4.08
CA LEU A 30 -12.27 15.27 3.32
C LEU A 30 -13.70 15.72 3.05
N THR A 31 -14.61 14.80 2.75
CA THR A 31 -16.02 15.10 2.54
C THR A 31 -16.65 15.66 3.82
N PHE A 32 -16.37 15.04 4.98
CA PHE A 32 -16.79 15.57 6.27
C PHE A 32 -16.15 16.93 6.60
N ALA A 33 -14.86 17.11 6.34
CA ALA A 33 -14.19 18.39 6.54
C ALA A 33 -14.84 19.50 5.69
N CYS A 34 -15.12 19.21 4.41
CA CYS A 34 -15.77 20.15 3.50
C CYS A 34 -17.19 20.50 3.95
N SER A 35 -17.99 19.52 4.38
CA SER A 35 -19.34 19.77 4.88
C SER A 35 -19.32 20.64 6.15
N PHE A 36 -18.38 20.41 7.07
CA PHE A 36 -18.22 21.27 8.24
C PHE A 36 -17.80 22.69 7.85
N LEU A 37 -16.89 22.86 6.89
CA LEU A 37 -16.48 24.18 6.38
C LEU A 37 -17.66 24.98 5.82
N LEU A 38 -18.60 24.33 5.13
CA LEU A 38 -19.82 24.97 4.61
C LEU A 38 -20.78 25.43 5.73
N ILE A 39 -20.78 24.75 6.89
CA ILE A 39 -21.66 25.08 8.02
C ILE A 39 -21.08 26.23 8.87
N ILE A 40 -19.75 26.45 8.84
CA ILE A 40 -19.06 27.48 9.66
C ILE A 40 -19.70 28.88 9.58
N PRO A 41 -20.05 29.42 8.40
CA PRO A 41 -20.65 30.75 8.30
C PRO A 41 -21.96 30.90 9.07
N GLY A 42 -22.72 29.81 9.22
CA GLY A 42 -23.99 29.78 9.96
C GLY A 42 -23.84 29.92 11.48
N ILE A 43 -22.62 29.79 12.01
CA ILE A 43 -22.37 29.85 13.46
C ILE A 43 -22.12 31.29 13.89
N ARG A 44 -22.95 31.78 14.82
CA ARG A 44 -22.92 33.14 15.35
C ARG A 44 -21.81 33.34 16.39
N GLY A 45 -21.14 34.50 16.32
CA GLY A 45 -20.32 35.06 17.41
C GLY A 45 -18.94 34.43 17.62
N ARG A 46 -18.34 34.72 18.79
CA ARG A 46 -16.97 34.28 19.19
C ARG A 46 -16.86 32.77 19.45
N ALA A 47 -17.99 32.08 19.65
CA ALA A 47 -18.03 30.63 19.81
C ALA A 47 -17.64 29.86 18.54
N ARG A 48 -17.64 30.53 17.37
CA ARG A 48 -17.23 29.96 16.07
C ARG A 48 -15.85 29.32 16.14
N LEU A 49 -14.85 30.02 16.69
CA LEU A 49 -13.47 29.52 16.78
C LEU A 49 -13.36 28.26 17.65
N TYR A 50 -14.01 28.27 18.81
CA TYR A 50 -14.05 27.11 19.70
C TYR A 50 -14.73 25.91 19.04
N TRP A 51 -15.86 26.13 18.34
CA TRP A 51 -16.55 25.08 17.62
C TRP A 51 -15.69 24.51 16.48
N THR A 52 -15.04 25.36 15.68
CA THR A 52 -14.18 24.91 14.58
C THR A 52 -12.99 24.10 15.09
N LEU A 53 -12.34 24.55 16.17
CA LEU A 53 -11.22 23.82 16.77
C LEU A 53 -11.67 22.47 17.31
N ARG A 54 -12.82 22.41 18.00
CA ARG A 54 -13.37 21.17 18.54
C ARG A 54 -13.69 20.16 17.45
N VAL A 55 -14.36 20.60 16.37
CA VAL A 55 -14.73 19.73 15.24
C VAL A 55 -13.48 19.25 14.51
N LEU A 56 -12.53 20.15 14.24
CA LEU A 56 -11.30 19.79 13.54
C LEU A 56 -10.45 18.83 14.36
N LEU A 57 -10.31 19.05 15.67
CA LEU A 57 -9.59 18.13 16.56
C LEU A 57 -10.26 16.75 16.57
N SER A 58 -11.59 16.70 16.70
CA SER A 58 -12.35 15.44 16.65
C SER A 58 -12.18 14.72 15.32
N LEU A 59 -12.16 15.46 14.21
CA LEU A 59 -11.97 14.92 12.87
C LEU A 59 -10.55 14.34 12.74
N VAL A 60 -9.53 15.08 13.18
CA VAL A 60 -8.13 14.62 13.16
C VAL A 60 -7.95 13.34 13.97
N VAL A 61 -8.51 13.28 15.18
CA VAL A 61 -8.46 12.07 16.02
C VAL A 61 -9.17 10.89 15.31
N GLY A 62 -10.35 11.13 14.72
CA GLY A 62 -11.06 10.11 13.96
C GLY A 62 -10.27 9.58 12.77
N VAL A 63 -9.68 10.48 11.95
CA VAL A 63 -8.82 10.10 10.82
C VAL A 63 -7.64 9.28 11.32
N ALA A 64 -6.94 9.74 12.35
CA ALA A 64 -5.75 9.08 12.87
C ALA A 64 -6.06 7.64 13.31
N ILE A 65 -7.15 7.43 14.06
CA ILE A 65 -7.56 6.09 14.52
C ILE A 65 -7.83 5.16 13.32
N VAL A 66 -8.59 5.64 12.33
CA VAL A 66 -8.95 4.83 11.16
C VAL A 66 -7.72 4.54 10.29
N VAL A 67 -6.87 5.53 10.03
CA VAL A 67 -5.64 5.34 9.23
C VAL A 67 -4.69 4.36 9.92
N VAL A 68 -4.50 4.48 11.23
CA VAL A 68 -3.64 3.57 12.01
C VAL A 68 -4.17 2.14 12.02
N GLN A 69 -5.49 1.94 11.94
CA GLN A 69 -6.07 0.61 11.82
C GLN A 69 -5.76 -0.06 10.47
N PHE A 70 -5.72 0.71 9.38
CA PHE A 70 -5.52 0.19 8.03
C PHE A 70 -4.06 0.27 7.55
N THR A 71 -3.18 0.98 8.26
CA THR A 71 -1.78 1.10 7.85
C THR A 71 -1.02 -0.22 8.01
N GLY A 72 -0.17 -0.51 7.04
CA GLY A 72 0.77 -1.63 7.05
C GLY A 72 2.12 -1.30 7.69
N ASP A 73 2.27 -0.11 8.28
CA ASP A 73 3.55 0.47 8.69
C ASP A 73 3.73 0.51 10.21
N TRP A 74 3.24 -0.50 10.93
CA TRP A 74 3.42 -0.58 12.38
C TRP A 74 4.87 -0.88 12.77
N GLU A 75 5.49 -1.82 12.06
CA GLU A 75 6.92 -2.12 12.18
C GLU A 75 7.53 -2.18 10.79
N ILE A 76 8.63 -1.46 10.58
CA ILE A 76 9.31 -1.38 9.28
C ILE A 76 10.75 -1.81 9.44
N GLY A 77 11.17 -2.77 8.63
CA GLY A 77 12.56 -3.20 8.47
C GLY A 77 13.00 -3.08 7.02
N TRP A 78 14.25 -2.72 6.78
CA TRP A 78 14.81 -2.77 5.43
C TRP A 78 16.27 -3.24 5.47
N VAL A 79 16.65 -4.01 4.45
CA VAL A 79 18.01 -4.52 4.31
C VAL A 79 18.43 -4.52 2.86
N LYS A 80 19.68 -4.13 2.61
CA LYS A 80 20.32 -4.26 1.30
C LYS A 80 21.04 -5.58 1.25
N ALA A 81 20.67 -6.45 0.32
CA ALA A 81 21.26 -7.78 0.23
C ALA A 81 21.48 -8.17 -1.22
N ASN A 82 22.54 -8.94 -1.45
CA ASN A 82 22.76 -9.62 -2.71
C ASN A 82 22.23 -11.04 -2.58
N THR A 83 21.15 -11.37 -3.27
CA THR A 83 20.39 -12.60 -3.01
C THR A 83 20.01 -13.33 -4.30
N SER A 84 19.67 -14.61 -4.17
CA SER A 84 19.17 -15.43 -5.28
C SER A 84 17.77 -14.98 -5.66
N TYR A 85 17.55 -14.68 -6.93
CA TYR A 85 16.29 -14.13 -7.41
C TYR A 85 15.22 -15.19 -7.71
N LYS A 86 15.52 -16.12 -8.62
CA LYS A 86 14.58 -17.11 -9.16
C LYS A 86 15.12 -18.53 -9.07
N SER A 87 14.21 -19.50 -9.03
CA SER A 87 14.56 -20.90 -9.20
C SER A 87 15.13 -21.16 -10.60
N PHE A 88 16.03 -22.14 -10.70
CA PHE A 88 16.74 -22.50 -11.95
C PHE A 88 17.65 -21.40 -12.53
N SER A 89 17.99 -20.38 -11.74
CA SER A 89 19.02 -19.38 -12.08
C SER A 89 20.00 -19.22 -10.92
N HIS A 90 21.30 -19.20 -11.25
CA HIS A 90 22.37 -18.90 -10.29
C HIS A 90 22.69 -17.40 -10.21
N ALA A 91 21.97 -16.56 -10.96
CA ALA A 91 22.20 -15.12 -10.94
C ALA A 91 21.80 -14.52 -9.59
N LEU A 92 22.69 -13.70 -9.04
CA LEU A 92 22.46 -12.89 -7.86
C LEU A 92 21.98 -11.50 -8.28
N VAL A 93 21.05 -10.95 -7.51
CA VAL A 93 20.52 -9.59 -7.71
C VAL A 93 20.79 -8.74 -6.48
N ASN A 94 21.22 -7.51 -6.71
CA ASN A 94 21.40 -6.53 -5.65
C ASN A 94 20.06 -5.83 -5.40
N VAL A 95 19.43 -6.13 -4.26
CA VAL A 95 18.07 -5.68 -3.95
C VAL A 95 18.00 -5.08 -2.56
N ASP A 96 17.11 -4.10 -2.44
CA ASP A 96 16.60 -3.59 -1.18
C ASP A 96 15.33 -4.39 -0.86
N ILE A 97 15.38 -5.14 0.25
CA ILE A 97 14.26 -5.91 0.78
C ILE A 97 13.66 -5.09 1.91
N GLY A 98 12.37 -4.77 1.82
CA GLY A 98 11.64 -4.07 2.86
C GLY A 98 10.53 -4.94 3.43
N LEU A 99 10.38 -4.90 4.75
CA LEU A 99 9.34 -5.57 5.51
C LEU A 99 8.49 -4.50 6.19
N HIS A 100 7.20 -4.50 5.91
CA HIS A 100 6.23 -3.57 6.48
C HIS A 100 5.15 -4.40 7.15
N VAL A 101 5.21 -4.52 8.47
CA VAL A 101 4.26 -5.28 9.27
C VAL A 101 3.15 -4.35 9.72
N GLY A 102 1.91 -4.69 9.36
CA GLY A 102 0.69 -4.06 9.84
C GLY A 102 -0.03 -4.91 10.89
N LEU A 103 -1.19 -4.45 11.33
CA LEU A 103 -2.00 -5.20 12.31
C LEU A 103 -2.60 -6.48 11.71
N ALA A 104 -2.97 -6.44 10.43
CA ALA A 104 -3.74 -7.48 9.77
C ALA A 104 -2.95 -8.26 8.72
N GLY A 105 -1.66 -7.97 8.55
CA GLY A 105 -0.83 -8.60 7.53
C GLY A 105 0.52 -7.92 7.39
N VAL A 106 1.28 -8.40 6.41
CA VAL A 106 2.63 -7.95 6.11
C VAL A 106 2.79 -7.64 4.63
N ASN A 107 3.43 -6.52 4.33
CA ASN A 107 3.85 -6.13 3.00
C ASN A 107 5.36 -6.38 2.86
N VAL A 108 5.72 -7.23 1.89
CA VAL A 108 7.12 -7.52 1.56
C VAL A 108 7.44 -6.83 0.24
N THR A 109 8.38 -5.89 0.31
CA THR A 109 8.87 -5.15 -0.86
C THR A 109 10.23 -5.69 -1.28
N LEU A 110 10.43 -5.79 -2.59
CA LEU A 110 11.71 -6.22 -3.17
C LEU A 110 12.02 -5.35 -4.38
N LYS A 111 12.99 -4.46 -4.21
CA LYS A 111 13.34 -3.44 -5.20
C LYS A 111 14.80 -3.60 -5.63
N GLY A 112 15.04 -3.69 -6.93
CA GLY A 112 16.39 -3.75 -7.49
C GLY A 112 17.14 -2.43 -7.32
N ASN A 113 18.45 -2.53 -7.08
CA ASN A 113 19.39 -1.42 -7.11
C ASN A 113 20.55 -1.72 -8.10
N PRO A 114 20.43 -1.37 -9.40
CA PRO A 114 19.36 -0.60 -10.03
C PRO A 114 18.08 -1.42 -10.26
N VAL A 115 16.94 -0.76 -10.54
CA VAL A 115 15.63 -1.42 -10.66
C VAL A 115 15.58 -2.46 -11.79
N ASN A 116 16.26 -2.18 -12.90
CA ASN A 116 16.37 -3.12 -14.00
C ASN A 116 17.66 -3.93 -13.87
N GLN A 117 17.53 -5.23 -13.62
CA GLN A 117 18.64 -6.19 -13.56
C GLN A 117 18.23 -7.44 -14.33
N LEU A 118 19.19 -8.12 -14.97
CA LEU A 118 18.92 -9.36 -15.72
C LEU A 118 17.83 -9.20 -16.79
N ASN A 119 17.72 -8.02 -17.41
CA ASN A 119 16.65 -7.65 -18.35
C ASN A 119 15.22 -7.70 -17.76
N GLU A 120 15.09 -7.64 -16.44
CA GLU A 120 13.81 -7.64 -15.73
C GLU A 120 13.69 -6.43 -14.80
N THR A 121 12.46 -5.96 -14.60
CA THR A 121 12.16 -4.86 -13.67
C THR A 121 11.83 -5.44 -12.30
N ILE A 122 12.75 -5.28 -11.35
CA ILE A 122 12.63 -5.78 -10.00
C ILE A 122 12.01 -4.69 -9.12
N ASN A 123 10.69 -4.72 -8.98
CA ASN A 123 9.92 -3.82 -8.12
C ASN A 123 8.64 -4.51 -7.65
N TYR A 124 8.79 -5.42 -6.69
CA TYR A 124 7.70 -6.19 -6.12
C TYR A 124 7.20 -5.56 -4.82
N ASN A 125 5.90 -5.65 -4.59
CA ASN A 125 5.23 -5.29 -3.35
C ASN A 125 4.10 -6.31 -3.15
N GLU A 126 4.40 -7.38 -2.42
CA GLU A 126 3.45 -8.47 -2.15
C GLU A 126 2.87 -8.31 -0.75
N HIS A 127 1.59 -8.60 -0.60
CA HIS A 127 0.88 -8.50 0.69
C HIS A 127 0.37 -9.86 1.11
N PHE A 128 0.69 -10.26 2.34
CA PHE A 128 0.21 -11.48 2.98
C PHE A 128 -0.63 -11.10 4.19
N SER A 129 -1.93 -11.41 4.14
CA SER A 129 -2.88 -11.11 5.22
C SER A 129 -2.98 -12.28 6.20
N TRP A 130 -3.01 -11.97 7.49
CA TRP A 130 -3.35 -12.89 8.58
C TRP A 130 -4.58 -12.44 9.38
N SER A 131 -5.41 -11.56 8.80
CA SER A 131 -6.68 -11.19 9.42
C SER A 131 -7.54 -12.42 9.69
N PHE A 132 -8.49 -12.32 10.62
CA PHE A 132 -9.33 -13.47 11.02
C PHE A 132 -10.08 -14.15 9.87
N ASP A 133 -10.42 -13.39 8.81
CA ASP A 133 -11.10 -13.91 7.62
C ASP A 133 -10.14 -14.39 6.52
N ALA A 134 -8.83 -14.16 6.69
CA ALA A 134 -7.80 -14.51 5.72
C ALA A 134 -7.10 -15.82 6.08
N ASN A 135 -6.84 -16.63 5.05
CA ASN A 135 -6.01 -17.82 5.17
C ASN A 135 -4.60 -17.48 4.66
N TYR A 136 -3.67 -17.32 5.61
CA TYR A 136 -2.27 -17.02 5.33
C TYR A 136 -1.64 -18.12 4.47
N ASP A 137 -1.82 -19.38 4.83
CA ASP A 137 -1.28 -20.54 4.12
C ASP A 137 -1.77 -20.59 2.67
N GLN A 138 -3.04 -20.29 2.44
CA GLN A 138 -3.59 -20.21 1.08
C GLN A 138 -2.94 -19.10 0.27
N SER A 139 -2.72 -17.93 0.88
CA SER A 139 -2.07 -16.79 0.23
C SER A 139 -0.60 -17.07 -0.09
N TYR A 140 0.11 -17.72 0.84
CA TYR A 140 1.48 -18.18 0.66
C TYR A 140 1.59 -19.23 -0.44
N ASN A 141 0.74 -20.26 -0.43
CA ASN A 141 0.70 -21.30 -1.47
C ASN A 141 0.41 -20.71 -2.85
N LYS A 142 -0.49 -19.73 -2.95
CA LYS A 142 -0.75 -19.01 -4.20
C LYS A 142 0.48 -18.20 -4.66
N GLY A 143 1.28 -17.67 -3.73
CA GLY A 143 2.56 -17.03 -4.01
C GLY A 143 3.60 -18.02 -4.56
N LEU A 144 3.66 -19.23 -3.99
CA LEU A 144 4.50 -20.33 -4.47
C LEU A 144 4.10 -20.76 -5.89
N GLU A 145 2.81 -20.99 -6.15
CA GLU A 145 2.29 -21.37 -7.48
C GLU A 145 2.56 -20.31 -8.55
N LYS A 146 2.51 -19.02 -8.18
CA LYS A 146 2.86 -17.91 -9.07
C LYS A 146 4.37 -17.80 -9.35
N GLY A 147 5.20 -18.47 -8.55
CA GLY A 147 6.66 -18.40 -8.66
C GLY A 147 7.23 -17.05 -8.22
N LEU A 148 6.77 -16.52 -7.08
CA LEU A 148 7.33 -15.29 -6.51
C LEU A 148 8.86 -15.42 -6.27
N PRO A 149 9.60 -14.29 -6.30
CA PRO A 149 11.03 -14.28 -6.00
C PRO A 149 11.34 -14.92 -4.65
N ARG A 150 12.43 -15.69 -4.59
CA ARG A 150 12.85 -16.43 -3.38
C ARG A 150 12.92 -15.59 -2.10
N PRO A 151 13.44 -14.34 -2.12
CA PRO A 151 13.54 -13.57 -0.88
C PRO A 151 12.18 -13.16 -0.31
N ILE A 152 11.16 -13.01 -1.17
CA ILE A 152 9.79 -12.71 -0.70
C ILE A 152 9.21 -13.95 -0.02
N LEU A 153 9.38 -15.13 -0.63
CA LEU A 153 8.91 -16.38 -0.08
C LEU A 153 9.61 -16.72 1.24
N TYR A 154 10.93 -16.50 1.32
CA TYR A 154 11.71 -16.75 2.54
C TYR A 154 11.29 -15.90 3.73
N VAL A 155 10.84 -14.66 3.49
CA VAL A 155 10.35 -13.76 4.56
C VAL A 155 8.90 -14.05 4.93
N ALA A 156 8.13 -14.67 4.02
CA ALA A 156 6.74 -15.03 4.23
C ALA A 156 6.55 -16.45 4.81
N GLU A 157 7.56 -17.32 4.76
CA GLU A 157 7.56 -18.64 5.41
C GLU A 157 7.69 -18.52 6.93
#